data_AF-A0AA88NAT7-F1
#
_entry.id   AF-A0AA88NAT7-F1
#
_cell.length_a   1.000
_cell.length_b   1.000
_cell.length_c   1.000
_cell.angle_alpha   90.00
_cell.angle_beta   90.00
_cell.angle_gamma   90.00
#
_symmetry.space_group_name_H-M   'P 1'
#
loop_
_entity.id
_entity.type
_entity.pdbx_description
1 polymer ?
#
loop_
_entity_poly.entity_id
_entity_poly.type
_entity_poly.pdbx_seq_one_letter_code
_entity_poly.pdbx_strand_id
1 'polypeptide(L)'
;MAAFISENFKFASLFFKSKDVMIFNGLIALGTVASQTAYNIFAFECPCSAQRNYLYGLAAIGVPALAFFLIGIMLNRSTWDLVSECRIRKCRKLSGAAAFALLGSIVGRAAVAPVTWSVISLLRGEAYVCALSEFVDPQSLENFPSTTKSSIIMAQFPCKDVPAELLHFWKNIERQLKYESQFLGWILVAVVSFAVFLVMCGKRCCSPLGYQQEAYWSTYRASEQTLFQRTAEAHAKLRAAENIRTFFGFVALEEQEKGLVTSCQGARQAISNMEWNQITGVYLYRENEGIPLYSRLNKWANFTIGNNTEAIEMDMLG
;
A
#
# COMPACT_ATOMS: atom_id res chain seq x y z
N MET A 1 -30.33 1.57 -37.80
CA MET A 1 -30.16 2.32 -36.54
C MET A 1 -30.09 1.45 -35.29
N ALA A 2 -30.78 0.30 -35.21
CA ALA A 2 -30.70 -0.58 -34.04
C ALA A 2 -29.35 -1.34 -33.85
N ALA A 3 -28.64 -1.65 -34.94
CA ALA A 3 -27.34 -2.33 -34.88
C ALA A 3 -26.20 -1.47 -34.31
N PHE A 4 -26.19 -0.17 -34.66
CA PHE A 4 -25.18 0.79 -34.19
C PHE A 4 -25.32 1.11 -32.69
N ILE A 5 -26.55 1.10 -32.16
CA ILE A 5 -26.83 1.31 -30.73
C ILE A 5 -26.42 0.08 -29.92
N SER A 6 -26.65 -1.13 -30.45
CA SER A 6 -26.21 -2.39 -29.83
C SER A 6 -24.67 -2.50 -29.76
N GLU A 7 -23.95 -2.07 -30.79
CA GLU A 7 -22.49 -2.06 -30.78
C GLU A 7 -21.92 -1.00 -29.83
N ASN A 8 -22.49 0.22 -29.81
CA ASN A 8 -22.09 1.25 -28.85
C ASN A 8 -22.39 0.84 -27.39
N PHE A 9 -23.48 0.11 -27.14
CA PHE A 9 -23.80 -0.41 -25.80
C PHE A 9 -22.90 -1.60 -25.42
N LYS A 10 -22.50 -2.44 -26.39
CA LYS A 10 -21.45 -3.46 -26.19
C LYS A 10 -20.09 -2.83 -25.93
N PHE A 11 -19.73 -1.75 -26.62
CA PHE A 11 -18.47 -1.03 -26.44
C PHE A 11 -18.43 -0.27 -25.10
N ALA A 12 -19.53 0.39 -24.74
CA ALA A 12 -19.70 1.03 -23.43
C ALA A 12 -19.69 -0.01 -22.31
N SER A 13 -20.40 -1.14 -22.46
CA SER A 13 -20.35 -2.22 -21.46
C SER A 13 -18.97 -2.87 -21.39
N LEU A 14 -18.20 -2.98 -22.48
CA LEU A 14 -16.79 -3.39 -22.46
C LEU A 14 -15.89 -2.41 -21.70
N PHE A 15 -16.15 -1.10 -21.81
CA PHE A 15 -15.48 -0.05 -21.03
C PHE A 15 -15.81 -0.16 -19.52
N PHE A 16 -17.08 -0.38 -19.19
CA PHE A 16 -17.55 -0.54 -17.80
C PHE A 16 -17.25 -1.92 -17.19
N LYS A 17 -16.97 -2.95 -17.99
CA LYS A 17 -16.59 -4.29 -17.51
C LYS A 17 -15.11 -4.41 -17.17
N SER A 18 -14.31 -3.37 -17.43
CA SER A 18 -12.93 -3.35 -16.94
C SER A 18 -12.95 -3.25 -15.42
N LYS A 19 -12.34 -4.24 -14.75
CA LYS A 19 -12.15 -4.22 -13.28
C LYS A 19 -11.55 -2.88 -12.84
N ASP A 20 -10.74 -2.25 -13.66
CA ASP A 20 -10.02 -1.01 -13.39
C ASP A 20 -10.96 0.22 -13.26
N VAL A 21 -12.00 0.36 -14.09
CA VAL A 21 -12.96 1.49 -14.00
C VAL A 21 -13.91 1.33 -12.83
N MET A 22 -14.35 0.10 -12.52
CA MET A 22 -15.14 -0.20 -11.33
C MET A 22 -14.32 0.02 -10.04
N ILE A 23 -13.04 -0.36 -10.03
CA ILE A 23 -12.11 -0.07 -8.93
C ILE A 23 -11.91 1.44 -8.79
N PHE A 24 -11.73 2.17 -9.89
CA PHE A 24 -11.55 3.63 -9.86
C PHE A 24 -12.79 4.36 -9.32
N ASN A 25 -13.98 4.03 -9.81
CA ASN A 25 -15.23 4.61 -9.33
C ASN A 25 -15.55 4.18 -7.88
N GLY A 26 -15.21 2.95 -7.51
CA GLY A 26 -15.31 2.46 -6.13
C GLY A 26 -14.35 3.17 -5.18
N LEU A 27 -13.11 3.45 -5.60
CA LEU A 27 -12.11 4.22 -4.86
C LEU A 27 -12.54 5.68 -4.70
N ILE A 28 -13.15 6.29 -5.71
CA ILE A 28 -13.70 7.65 -5.61
C ILE A 28 -14.86 7.68 -4.62
N ALA A 29 -15.78 6.71 -4.68
CA ALA A 29 -16.93 6.63 -3.77
C ALA A 29 -16.50 6.36 -2.32
N LEU A 30 -15.60 5.39 -2.09
CA LEU A 30 -15.00 5.11 -0.78
C LEU A 30 -14.19 6.30 -0.28
N GLY A 31 -13.42 6.96 -1.15
CA GLY A 31 -12.66 8.16 -0.82
C GLY A 31 -13.56 9.31 -0.40
N THR A 32 -14.72 9.47 -1.04
CA THR A 32 -15.71 10.51 -0.68
C THR A 32 -16.35 10.22 0.67
N VAL A 33 -16.79 8.98 0.90
CA VAL A 33 -17.42 8.56 2.16
C VAL A 33 -16.43 8.59 3.33
N ALA A 34 -15.20 8.10 3.12
CA ALA A 34 -14.14 8.15 4.12
C ALA A 34 -13.69 9.60 4.42
N SER A 35 -13.69 10.48 3.41
CA SER A 35 -13.38 11.91 3.60
C SER A 35 -14.43 12.61 4.47
N GLN A 36 -15.71 12.24 4.32
CA GLN A 36 -16.79 12.76 5.15
C GLN A 36 -16.80 12.17 6.58
N THR A 37 -16.49 10.88 6.75
CA THR A 37 -16.45 10.26 8.09
C THR A 37 -15.19 10.60 8.88
N ALA A 38 -14.03 10.73 8.23
CA ALA A 38 -12.81 11.23 8.87
C ALA A 38 -12.95 12.68 9.37
N TYR A 39 -13.83 13.48 8.75
CA TYR A 39 -14.10 14.87 9.14
C TYR A 39 -14.69 15.00 10.54
N ASN A 40 -15.56 14.07 10.96
CA ASN A 40 -16.19 14.12 12.29
C ASN A 40 -15.37 13.41 13.38
N ILE A 41 -14.54 12.42 13.03
CA ILE A 41 -13.78 11.63 14.01
C ILE A 41 -12.48 12.33 14.45
N PHE A 42 -11.92 13.20 13.59
CA PHE A 42 -10.69 13.95 13.87
C PHE A 42 -10.93 15.46 13.97
N ALA A 43 -11.96 15.89 14.72
CA ALA A 43 -12.22 17.31 14.94
C ALA A 43 -10.93 18.00 15.42
N PHE A 44 -10.30 18.74 14.52
CA PHE A 44 -8.99 19.35 14.74
C PHE A 44 -9.23 20.68 15.44
N GLU A 45 -8.85 20.76 16.71
CA GLU A 45 -8.90 22.00 17.49
C GLU A 45 -7.47 22.50 17.74
N CYS A 46 -7.18 23.72 17.27
CA CYS A 46 -5.85 24.32 17.45
C CYS A 46 -5.65 24.74 18.91
N PRO A 47 -4.49 24.48 19.54
CA PRO A 47 -4.26 24.81 20.95
C PRO A 47 -4.01 26.31 21.20
N CYS A 48 -3.81 27.11 20.14
CA CYS A 48 -3.63 28.57 20.17
C CYS A 48 -2.63 29.08 21.21
N SER A 49 -1.50 28.38 21.29
CA SER A 49 -0.37 28.70 22.14
C SER A 49 0.89 28.73 21.30
N ALA A 50 1.72 29.76 21.51
CA ALA A 50 3.03 29.85 20.89
C ALA A 50 3.84 28.57 21.12
N GLN A 51 4.62 28.16 20.11
CA GLN A 51 5.41 26.93 19.96
C GLN A 51 4.60 25.61 19.91
N ARG A 52 3.42 25.56 20.53
CA ARG A 52 2.56 24.36 20.53
C ARG A 52 1.76 24.23 19.24
N ASN A 53 1.39 25.36 18.65
CA ASN A 53 0.68 25.42 17.37
C ASN A 53 1.42 24.67 16.26
N TYR A 54 2.70 24.98 16.05
CA TYR A 54 3.55 24.29 15.07
C TYR A 54 3.62 22.78 15.31
N LEU A 55 3.95 22.37 16.54
CA LEU A 55 4.08 20.96 16.88
C LEU A 55 2.77 20.20 16.71
N TYR A 56 1.65 20.77 17.14
CA TYR A 56 0.34 20.14 17.04
C TYR A 56 -0.13 20.03 15.59
N GLY A 57 -0.02 21.11 14.81
CA GLY A 57 -0.38 21.08 13.39
C GLY A 57 0.51 20.13 12.58
N LEU A 58 1.82 20.10 12.84
CA LEU A 58 2.74 19.14 12.21
C LEU A 58 2.40 17.70 12.60
N ALA A 59 2.11 17.44 13.88
CA ALA A 59 1.72 16.11 14.34
C ALA A 59 0.39 15.64 13.71
N ALA A 60 -0.60 16.54 13.59
CA ALA A 60 -1.89 16.22 12.98
C ALA A 60 -1.77 15.81 11.51
N ILE A 61 -0.80 16.38 10.77
CA ILE A 61 -0.51 15.97 9.39
C ILE A 61 0.38 14.71 9.37
N GLY A 62 1.48 14.72 10.12
CA GLY A 62 2.56 13.74 10.01
C GLY A 62 2.29 12.40 10.70
N VAL A 63 1.67 12.39 11.89
CA VAL A 63 1.46 11.15 12.66
C VAL A 63 0.49 10.20 11.95
N PRO A 64 -0.68 10.64 11.44
CA PRO A 64 -1.55 9.74 10.69
C PRO A 64 -0.91 9.26 9.38
N ALA A 65 -0.16 10.13 8.68
CA ALA A 65 0.60 9.71 7.51
C ALA A 65 1.62 8.61 7.87
N LEU A 66 2.41 8.78 8.93
CA LEU A 66 3.36 7.76 9.37
C LEU A 66 2.65 6.45 9.74
N ALA A 67 1.52 6.52 10.46
CA ALA A 67 0.73 5.34 10.81
C ALA A 67 0.24 4.60 9.56
N PHE A 68 -0.34 5.31 8.58
CA PHE A 68 -0.77 4.71 7.31
C PHE A 68 0.40 4.11 6.53
N PHE A 69 1.56 4.75 6.53
CA PHE A 69 2.75 4.21 5.88
C PHE A 69 3.21 2.89 6.52
N LEU A 70 3.28 2.84 7.86
CA LEU A 70 3.68 1.63 8.59
C LEU A 70 2.68 0.49 8.37
N ILE A 71 1.38 0.77 8.44
CA ILE A 71 0.33 -0.21 8.13
C ILE A 71 0.48 -0.71 6.69
N GLY A 72 0.73 0.19 5.73
CA GLY A 72 0.97 -0.16 4.33
C GLY A 72 2.17 -1.10 4.14
N ILE A 73 3.27 -0.88 4.86
CA ILE A 73 4.43 -1.77 4.85
C ILE A 73 4.09 -3.14 5.45
N MET A 74 3.38 -3.18 6.58
CA MET A 74 3.01 -4.41 7.28
C MET A 74 2.06 -5.30 6.48
N LEU A 75 1.08 -4.71 5.78
CA LEU A 75 0.11 -5.45 4.98
C LEU A 75 0.67 -5.93 3.63
N ASN A 76 1.82 -5.38 3.20
CA ASN A 76 2.41 -5.74 1.91
C ASN A 76 3.17 -7.07 2.00
N ARG A 77 2.65 -8.10 1.33
CA ARG A 77 3.27 -9.44 1.26
C ARG A 77 4.71 -9.41 0.73
N SER A 78 5.02 -8.52 -0.22
CA SER A 78 6.37 -8.41 -0.79
C SER A 78 7.41 -7.96 0.25
N THR A 79 7.00 -7.23 1.30
CA THR A 79 7.86 -6.90 2.44
C THR A 79 8.34 -8.17 3.13
N TRP A 80 7.41 -9.08 3.43
CA TRP A 80 7.70 -10.33 4.12
C TRP A 80 8.46 -11.32 3.22
N ASP A 81 8.18 -11.33 1.92
CA ASP A 81 8.99 -12.08 0.94
C ASP A 81 10.45 -11.62 0.96
N LEU A 82 10.69 -10.30 1.03
CA LEU A 82 12.05 -9.74 1.13
C LEU A 82 12.74 -10.07 2.45
N VAL A 83 12.02 -9.92 3.57
CA VAL A 83 12.54 -10.27 4.91
C VAL A 83 12.88 -11.76 4.99
N SER A 84 12.03 -12.63 4.43
CA SER A 84 12.28 -14.06 4.39
C SER A 84 13.47 -14.42 3.49
N GLU A 85 13.64 -13.74 2.35
CA GLU A 85 14.80 -13.91 1.48
C GLU A 85 16.10 -13.52 2.19
N CYS A 86 16.10 -12.40 2.93
CA CYS A 86 17.26 -12.00 3.72
C CYS A 86 17.53 -12.95 4.89
N ARG A 87 16.50 -13.46 5.56
CA ARG A 87 16.65 -14.41 6.66
C ARG A 87 17.19 -15.76 6.18
N ILE A 88 16.64 -16.31 5.10
CA ILE A 88 16.95 -17.67 4.61
C ILE A 88 18.24 -17.67 3.77
N ARG A 89 18.44 -16.67 2.90
CA ARG A 89 19.52 -16.64 1.90
C ARG A 89 20.49 -15.47 2.06
N LYS A 90 20.46 -14.78 3.22
CA LYS A 90 21.32 -13.63 3.56
C LYS A 90 21.31 -12.51 2.50
N CYS A 91 20.25 -12.46 1.69
CA CYS A 91 20.12 -11.55 0.54
C CYS A 91 21.30 -11.58 -0.45
N ARG A 92 22.10 -12.67 -0.49
CA ARG A 92 23.27 -12.81 -1.37
C ARG A 92 22.93 -12.77 -2.85
N LYS A 93 21.75 -13.30 -3.22
CA LYS A 93 21.28 -13.40 -4.61
C LYS A 93 20.49 -12.18 -5.09
N LEU A 94 20.28 -11.19 -4.22
CA LEU A 94 19.56 -9.98 -4.56
C LEU A 94 20.54 -8.91 -5.04
N SER A 95 20.63 -8.73 -6.36
CA SER A 95 21.39 -7.62 -6.94
C SER A 95 20.89 -6.28 -6.39
N GLY A 96 21.79 -5.29 -6.22
CA GLY A 96 21.43 -3.97 -5.73
C GLY A 96 20.32 -3.30 -6.56
N ALA A 97 20.32 -3.47 -7.88
CA ALA A 97 19.26 -2.96 -8.76
C ALA A 97 17.91 -3.66 -8.50
N ALA A 98 17.93 -4.98 -8.28
CA ALA A 98 16.73 -5.74 -7.95
C ALA A 98 16.19 -5.35 -6.57
N ALA A 99 17.07 -5.18 -5.58
CA ALA A 99 16.71 -4.69 -4.24
C ALA A 99 16.06 -3.31 -4.32
N PHE A 100 16.65 -2.39 -5.09
CA PHE A 100 16.12 -1.04 -5.26
C PHE A 100 14.74 -1.05 -5.93
N ALA A 101 14.56 -1.83 -7.00
CA ALA A 101 13.26 -1.96 -7.66
C ALA A 101 12.19 -2.56 -6.73
N LEU A 102 12.57 -3.53 -5.90
CA LEU A 102 11.66 -4.19 -4.95
C LEU A 102 11.26 -3.26 -3.80
N LEU A 103 12.24 -2.57 -3.21
CA LEU A 103 12.01 -1.56 -2.18
C LEU A 103 11.16 -0.42 -2.72
N GLY A 104 11.44 0.07 -3.94
CA GLY A 104 10.63 1.07 -4.62
C GLY A 104 9.19 0.60 -4.83
N SER A 105 8.98 -0.68 -5.18
CA SER A 105 7.63 -1.25 -5.29
C SER A 105 6.91 -1.35 -3.94
N ILE A 106 7.62 -1.72 -2.86
CA ILE A 106 7.07 -1.80 -1.51
C ILE A 106 6.67 -0.41 -1.01
N VAL A 107 7.61 0.53 -1.04
CA VAL A 107 7.43 1.91 -0.59
C VAL A 107 6.36 2.60 -1.43
N GLY A 108 6.39 2.44 -2.75
CA GLY A 108 5.40 3.06 -3.64
C GLY A 108 3.97 2.61 -3.35
N ARG A 109 3.74 1.33 -3.06
CA ARG A 109 2.41 0.82 -2.65
C ARG A 109 2.01 1.30 -1.25
N ALA A 110 2.95 1.34 -0.31
CA ALA A 110 2.70 1.80 1.06
C ALA A 110 2.47 3.32 1.16
N ALA A 111 3.04 4.09 0.23
CA ALA A 111 2.98 5.55 0.22
C ALA A 111 1.65 6.13 -0.31
N VAL A 112 0.76 5.33 -0.89
CA VAL A 112 -0.51 5.81 -1.46
C VAL A 112 -1.36 6.50 -0.38
N ALA A 113 -1.70 5.78 0.69
CA ALA A 113 -2.52 6.30 1.79
C ALA A 113 -1.92 7.55 2.50
N PRO A 114 -0.63 7.59 2.89
CA PRO A 114 -0.06 8.77 3.53
C PRO A 114 0.01 9.98 2.60
N VAL A 115 0.31 9.80 1.32
CA VAL A 115 0.30 10.90 0.35
C VAL A 115 -1.12 11.44 0.21
N THR A 116 -2.13 10.58 0.08
CA THR A 116 -3.54 10.99 0.03
C THR A 116 -3.95 11.76 1.29
N TRP A 117 -3.56 11.30 2.48
CA TRP A 117 -3.82 11.99 3.74
C TRP A 117 -3.18 13.38 3.79
N SER A 118 -1.91 13.50 3.43
CA SER A 118 -1.19 14.77 3.41
C SER A 118 -1.80 15.75 2.41
N VAL A 119 -2.17 15.29 1.22
CA VAL A 119 -2.87 16.11 0.22
C VAL A 119 -4.20 16.62 0.76
N ILE A 120 -5.04 15.75 1.33
CA ILE A 120 -6.32 16.16 1.91
C ILE A 120 -6.13 17.17 3.04
N SER A 121 -5.14 16.94 3.91
CA SER A 121 -4.82 17.83 5.03
C SER A 121 -4.37 19.21 4.57
N LEU A 122 -3.51 19.26 3.55
CA LEU A 122 -3.01 20.52 2.95
C LEU A 122 -4.11 21.27 2.19
N LEU A 123 -4.98 20.57 1.45
CA LEU A 123 -6.08 21.21 0.73
C LEU A 123 -7.15 21.78 1.68
N ARG A 124 -7.36 21.17 2.85
CA ARG A 124 -8.18 21.73 3.93
C ARG A 124 -7.53 22.97 4.54
N GLY A 125 -6.23 22.90 4.81
CA GLY A 125 -5.42 24.01 5.31
C GLY A 125 -5.57 24.33 6.80
N GLU A 126 -6.48 23.69 7.53
CA GLU A 126 -6.70 23.96 8.97
C GLU A 126 -5.45 23.68 9.82
N ALA A 127 -4.82 22.51 9.63
CA ALA A 127 -3.60 22.14 10.34
C ALA A 127 -2.40 23.00 9.95
N TYR A 128 -2.31 23.41 8.67
CA TYR A 128 -1.26 24.30 8.18
C TYR A 128 -1.41 25.72 8.74
N VAL A 129 -2.63 26.27 8.73
CA VAL A 129 -2.96 27.57 9.31
C VAL A 129 -2.63 27.57 10.80
N CYS A 130 -3.02 26.53 11.54
CA CYS A 130 -2.65 26.38 12.94
C CYS A 130 -1.11 26.36 13.08
N ALA A 131 -0.41 25.51 12.32
CA ALA A 131 1.04 25.34 12.44
C ALA A 131 1.86 26.59 12.11
N LEU A 132 1.46 27.37 11.11
CA LEU A 132 2.22 28.52 10.62
C LEU A 132 1.72 29.88 11.08
N SER A 133 0.57 29.93 11.77
CA SER A 133 0.02 31.18 12.34
C SER A 133 1.08 31.98 13.11
N GLU A 134 1.88 31.32 13.95
CA GLU A 134 2.89 31.98 14.80
C GLU A 134 4.11 32.55 14.04
N PHE A 135 4.31 32.14 12.78
CA PHE A 135 5.45 32.55 11.94
C PHE A 135 5.10 33.64 10.92
N VAL A 136 3.85 34.10 10.90
CA VAL A 136 3.43 35.21 10.03
C VAL A 136 4.15 36.48 10.47
N ASP A 137 4.88 37.11 9.54
CA ASP A 137 5.57 38.37 9.82
C ASP A 137 4.55 39.50 10.01
N PRO A 138 4.46 40.11 11.20
CA PRO A 138 3.54 41.22 11.44
C PRO A 138 3.82 42.45 10.57
N GLN A 139 5.06 42.61 10.07
CA GLN A 139 5.41 43.74 9.18
C GLN A 139 4.76 43.63 7.80
N SER A 140 4.33 42.42 7.41
CA SER A 140 3.58 42.21 6.16
C SER A 140 2.13 42.71 6.25
N LEU A 141 1.65 43.04 7.45
CA LEU A 141 0.29 43.53 7.70
C LEU A 141 0.31 45.06 7.89
N GLU A 142 -0.35 45.77 6.97
CA GLU A 142 -0.48 47.23 7.07
C GLU A 142 -1.13 47.65 8.41
N ASN A 143 -0.51 48.58 9.12
CA ASN A 143 -0.99 49.13 10.39
C ASN A 143 -1.07 48.12 11.56
N PHE A 144 -0.34 47.00 11.50
CA PHE A 144 -0.24 46.11 12.65
C PHE A 144 0.57 46.76 13.78
N PRO A 145 0.10 46.74 15.04
CA PRO A 145 0.80 47.39 16.14
C PRO A 145 2.16 46.74 16.40
N SER A 146 3.21 47.55 16.38
CA SER A 146 4.57 47.11 16.67
C SER A 146 4.67 46.67 18.13
N THR A 147 4.71 45.36 18.36
CA THR A 147 4.77 44.77 19.72
C THR A 147 5.82 43.68 19.80
N THR A 148 6.54 43.62 20.93
CA THR A 148 7.57 42.58 21.20
C THR A 148 6.95 41.18 21.41
N LYS A 149 5.63 41.08 21.57
CA LYS A 149 4.87 39.84 21.79
C LYS A 149 4.08 39.39 20.56
N SER A 150 4.51 39.80 19.37
CA SER A 150 3.79 39.53 18.12
C SER A 150 3.54 38.04 17.87
N SER A 151 4.51 37.15 18.11
CA SER A 151 4.35 35.71 17.91
C SER A 151 3.27 35.06 18.79
N ILE A 152 3.09 35.56 20.02
CA ILE A 152 2.06 35.09 20.95
C ILE A 152 0.67 35.50 20.46
N ILE A 153 0.53 36.75 20.03
CA ILE A 153 -0.72 37.26 19.43
C ILE A 153 -1.02 36.49 18.14
N MET A 154 0.02 36.24 17.33
CA MET A 154 -0.11 35.51 16.07
C MET A 154 -0.60 34.07 16.27
N ALA A 155 -0.12 33.39 17.30
CA ALA A 155 -0.55 32.04 17.65
C ALA A 155 -2.02 31.95 18.13
N GLN A 156 -2.65 33.05 18.55
CA GLN A 156 -4.03 33.07 19.05
C GLN A 156 -5.08 33.29 17.95
N PHE A 157 -4.65 33.80 16.80
CA PHE A 157 -5.54 34.08 15.66
C PHE A 157 -6.38 32.88 15.19
N PRO A 158 -5.86 31.63 15.10
CA PRO A 158 -6.66 30.48 14.68
C PRO A 158 -7.89 30.20 15.54
N CYS A 159 -7.85 30.53 16.83
CA CYS A 159 -8.98 30.36 17.76
C CYS A 159 -9.86 31.60 17.85
N LYS A 160 -9.48 32.71 17.19
CA LYS A 160 -10.12 34.02 17.32
C LYS A 160 -10.06 34.59 18.75
N ASP A 161 -9.11 34.11 19.56
CA ASP A 161 -8.85 34.56 20.94
C ASP A 161 -7.96 35.81 20.96
N VAL A 162 -8.24 36.77 20.09
CA VAL A 162 -7.49 38.03 19.95
C VAL A 162 -8.39 39.23 20.25
N PRO A 163 -7.82 40.37 20.69
CA PRO A 163 -8.59 41.62 20.85
C PRO A 163 -9.40 41.95 19.60
N ALA A 164 -10.64 42.45 19.78
CA ALA A 164 -11.57 42.73 18.68
C ALA A 164 -10.99 43.67 17.60
N GLU A 165 -10.14 44.60 18.01
CA GLU A 165 -9.42 45.52 17.12
C GLU A 165 -8.49 44.79 16.14
N LEU A 166 -7.94 43.64 16.51
CA LEU A 166 -7.02 42.86 15.68
C LEU A 166 -7.72 41.78 14.86
N LEU A 167 -8.96 41.45 15.19
CA LEU A 167 -9.72 40.38 14.53
C LEU A 167 -9.92 40.63 13.03
N HIS A 168 -9.93 41.89 12.58
CA HIS A 168 -10.08 42.22 11.16
C HIS A 168 -8.88 41.73 10.31
N PHE A 169 -7.68 41.62 10.90
CA PHE A 169 -6.51 41.05 10.22
C PHE A 169 -6.63 39.55 9.98
N TRP A 170 -7.38 38.84 10.83
CA TRP A 170 -7.50 37.38 10.76
C TRP A 170 -7.94 36.90 9.37
N LYS A 171 -8.94 37.55 8.77
CA LYS A 171 -9.44 37.16 7.45
C LYS A 171 -8.36 37.21 6.36
N ASN A 172 -7.41 38.15 6.46
CA ASN A 172 -6.30 38.24 5.52
C ASN A 172 -5.24 37.17 5.80
N ILE A 173 -4.86 36.98 7.06
CA ILE A 173 -3.88 35.97 7.49
C ILE A 173 -4.38 34.56 7.14
N GLU A 174 -5.62 34.24 7.52
CA GLU A 174 -6.25 32.95 7.24
C GLU A 174 -6.26 32.67 5.73
N ARG A 175 -6.63 33.66 4.92
CA ARG A 175 -6.66 33.53 3.46
C ARG A 175 -5.26 33.28 2.88
N GLN A 176 -4.24 34.00 3.35
CA GLN A 176 -2.87 33.82 2.89
C GLN A 176 -2.35 32.41 3.24
N LEU A 177 -2.48 31.99 4.50
CA LEU A 177 -2.01 30.68 4.95
C LEU A 177 -2.80 29.53 4.29
N LYS A 178 -4.11 29.69 4.08
CA LYS A 178 -4.91 28.71 3.33
C LYS A 178 -4.47 28.62 1.87
N TYR A 179 -4.19 29.75 1.23
CA TYR A 179 -3.66 29.78 -0.13
C TYR A 179 -2.32 29.02 -0.22
N GLU A 180 -1.37 29.31 0.68
CA GLU A 180 -0.08 28.62 0.71
C GLU A 180 -0.24 27.12 0.92
N SER A 181 -1.09 26.72 1.87
CA SER A 181 -1.39 25.31 2.13
C SER A 181 -1.97 24.60 0.91
N GLN A 182 -2.97 25.21 0.26
CA GLN A 182 -3.61 24.63 -0.92
C GLN A 182 -2.66 24.58 -2.10
N PHE A 183 -1.83 25.61 -2.27
CA PHE A 183 -0.81 25.67 -3.32
C PHE A 183 0.22 24.54 -3.13
N LEU A 184 0.73 24.33 -1.91
CA LEU A 184 1.59 23.19 -1.59
C LEU A 184 0.90 21.84 -1.81
N GLY A 185 -0.39 21.74 -1.46
CA GLY A 185 -1.21 20.56 -1.73
C GLY A 185 -1.28 20.23 -3.23
N TRP A 186 -1.52 21.22 -4.08
CA TRP A 186 -1.55 21.05 -5.54
C TRP A 186 -0.18 20.74 -6.14
N ILE A 187 0.89 21.37 -5.65
CA ILE A 187 2.27 21.04 -6.04
C ILE A 187 2.56 19.57 -5.70
N LEU A 188 2.20 19.12 -4.50
CA LEU A 188 2.40 17.73 -4.09
C LEU A 188 1.66 16.77 -5.02
N VAL A 189 0.40 17.06 -5.38
CA VAL A 189 -0.37 16.26 -6.36
C VAL A 189 0.33 16.21 -7.71
N ALA A 190 0.81 17.35 -8.22
CA ALA A 190 1.49 17.43 -9.51
C ALA A 190 2.79 16.61 -9.52
N VAL A 191 3.63 16.78 -8.48
CA VAL A 191 4.89 16.06 -8.34
C VAL A 191 4.66 14.55 -8.22
N VAL A 192 3.70 14.12 -7.41
CA VAL A 192 3.36 12.69 -7.24
C VAL A 192 2.83 12.10 -8.55
N SER A 193 1.93 12.80 -9.23
CA SER A 193 1.36 12.34 -10.50
C SER A 193 2.45 12.17 -11.57
N PHE A 194 3.36 13.14 -11.66
CA PHE A 194 4.48 13.09 -12.58
C PHE A 194 5.47 11.98 -12.22
N ALA A 195 5.78 11.80 -10.94
CA ALA A 195 6.65 10.72 -10.47
C ALA A 195 6.04 9.34 -10.78
N VAL A 196 4.74 9.14 -10.55
CA VAL A 196 4.03 7.90 -10.90
C VAL A 196 4.10 7.64 -12.40
N PHE A 197 3.87 8.67 -13.22
CA PHE A 197 3.99 8.56 -14.67
C PHE A 197 5.40 8.12 -15.10
N LEU A 198 6.45 8.77 -14.58
CA LEU A 198 7.83 8.40 -14.88
C LEU A 198 8.19 6.98 -14.45
N VAL A 199 7.74 6.56 -13.25
CA VAL A 199 7.94 5.19 -12.76
C VAL A 199 7.23 4.18 -13.66
N MET A 200 6.01 4.47 -14.10
CA MET A 200 5.27 3.60 -15.01
C MET A 200 5.94 3.51 -16.38
N CYS A 201 6.40 4.63 -16.95
CA CYS A 201 7.17 4.65 -18.18
C CYS A 201 8.47 3.87 -18.04
N GLY A 202 9.26 4.12 -16.99
CA GLY A 202 10.51 3.42 -16.72
C GLY A 202 10.29 1.91 -16.54
N LYS A 203 9.27 1.51 -15.80
CA LYS A 203 8.89 0.10 -15.64
C LYS A 203 8.56 -0.56 -16.98
N ARG A 204 7.84 0.13 -17.87
CA ARG A 204 7.47 -0.41 -19.20
C ARG A 204 8.66 -0.47 -20.15
N CYS A 205 9.54 0.53 -20.14
CA CYS A 205 10.74 0.59 -20.97
C CYS A 205 11.83 -0.40 -20.53
N CYS A 206 11.96 -0.63 -19.22
CA CYS A 206 12.99 -1.51 -18.65
C CYS A 206 12.49 -2.94 -18.37
N SER A 207 11.22 -3.25 -18.67
CA SER A 207 10.70 -4.60 -18.51
C SER A 207 11.29 -5.52 -19.57
N PRO A 208 11.97 -6.62 -19.20
CA PRO A 208 12.41 -7.63 -20.16
C PRO A 208 11.24 -8.43 -20.74
N LEU A 209 10.05 -8.33 -20.13
CA LEU A 209 8.84 -9.06 -20.50
C LEU A 209 7.89 -8.18 -21.31
N GLY A 210 7.29 -8.78 -22.35
CA GLY A 210 6.19 -8.16 -23.08
C GLY A 210 4.95 -7.97 -22.19
N TYR A 211 4.11 -6.98 -22.51
CA TYR A 211 2.90 -6.63 -21.73
C TYR A 211 1.98 -7.83 -21.48
N GLN A 212 1.74 -8.66 -22.50
CA GLN A 212 0.86 -9.85 -22.36
C GLN A 212 1.45 -10.89 -21.42
N GLN A 213 2.76 -11.11 -21.47
CA GLN A 213 3.45 -12.05 -20.61
C GLN A 213 3.46 -11.55 -19.15
N GLU A 214 3.61 -10.25 -18.93
CA GLU A 214 3.50 -9.64 -17.60
C GLU A 214 2.07 -9.78 -17.04
N ALA A 215 1.05 -9.55 -17.86
CA ALA A 215 -0.35 -9.72 -17.46
C ALA A 215 -0.65 -11.18 -17.11
N TYR A 216 -0.18 -12.13 -17.93
CA TYR A 216 -0.27 -13.56 -17.63
C TYR A 216 0.44 -13.91 -16.33
N TRP A 217 1.67 -13.42 -16.13
CA TRP A 217 2.45 -13.68 -14.92
C TRP A 217 1.74 -13.18 -13.66
N SER A 218 1.16 -11.98 -13.70
CA SER A 218 0.38 -11.44 -12.58
C SER A 218 -0.86 -12.30 -12.27
N THR A 219 -1.54 -12.79 -13.30
CA THR A 219 -2.72 -13.66 -13.18
C THR A 219 -2.35 -15.04 -12.63
N TYR A 220 -1.22 -15.60 -13.09
CA TYR A 220 -0.65 -16.83 -12.59
C TYR A 220 -0.35 -16.72 -11.10
N ARG A 221 0.36 -15.66 -10.67
CA ARG A 221 0.71 -15.44 -9.25
C ARG A 221 -0.53 -15.31 -8.35
N ALA A 222 -1.56 -14.60 -8.81
CA ALA A 222 -2.81 -14.48 -8.07
C ALA A 222 -3.56 -15.82 -7.94
N SER A 223 -3.57 -16.60 -9.02
CA SER A 223 -4.22 -17.91 -9.08
C SER A 223 -3.48 -18.94 -8.23
N GLU A 224 -2.15 -19.00 -8.36
CA GLU A 224 -1.26 -19.85 -7.56
C GLU A 224 -1.45 -19.58 -6.07
N GLN A 225 -1.47 -18.31 -5.65
CA GLN A 225 -1.67 -17.96 -4.26
C GLN A 225 -3.04 -18.41 -3.72
N THR A 226 -4.11 -18.22 -4.51
CA THR A 226 -5.45 -18.61 -4.10
C THR A 226 -5.57 -20.14 -3.97
N LEU A 227 -5.01 -20.87 -4.93
CA LEU A 227 -4.99 -22.34 -4.90
C LEU A 227 -4.11 -22.85 -3.76
N PHE A 228 -2.92 -22.27 -3.56
CA PHE A 228 -2.02 -22.65 -2.50
C PHE A 228 -2.65 -22.49 -1.12
N GLN A 229 -3.31 -21.37 -0.86
CA GLN A 229 -3.98 -21.13 0.42
C GLN A 229 -5.10 -22.15 0.67
N ARG A 230 -5.98 -22.39 -0.32
CA ARG A 230 -7.06 -23.37 -0.20
C ARG A 230 -6.53 -24.78 0.05
N THR A 231 -5.50 -25.19 -0.68
CA THR A 231 -4.86 -26.50 -0.52
C THR A 231 -4.13 -26.62 0.81
N ALA A 232 -3.45 -25.57 1.27
CA ALA A 232 -2.77 -25.55 2.57
C ALA A 232 -3.77 -25.67 3.74
N GLU A 233 -4.89 -24.95 3.69
CA GLU A 233 -5.96 -25.06 4.69
C GLU A 233 -6.56 -26.47 4.70
N ALA A 234 -6.85 -27.05 3.53
CA ALA A 234 -7.34 -28.41 3.40
C ALA A 234 -6.34 -29.45 3.94
N HIS A 235 -5.06 -29.31 3.60
CA HIS A 235 -3.98 -30.19 4.05
C HIS A 235 -3.78 -30.11 5.57
N ALA A 236 -3.81 -28.90 6.15
CA ALA A 236 -3.70 -28.70 7.59
C ALA A 236 -4.86 -29.35 8.36
N LYS A 237 -6.10 -29.22 7.86
CA LYS A 237 -7.27 -29.90 8.45
C LYS A 237 -7.14 -31.42 8.42
N LEU A 238 -6.70 -31.98 7.29
CA LEU A 238 -6.52 -33.42 7.13
C LEU A 238 -5.48 -33.95 8.12
N ARG A 239 -4.37 -33.22 8.29
CA ARG A 239 -3.33 -33.57 9.26
C ARG A 239 -3.79 -33.46 10.71
N ALA A 240 -4.56 -32.41 11.04
CA ALA A 240 -5.16 -32.26 12.36
C ALA A 240 -6.13 -33.42 12.67
N ALA A 241 -6.96 -33.82 11.70
CA ALA A 241 -7.86 -34.95 11.84
C ALA A 241 -7.09 -36.26 12.10
N GLU A 242 -6.04 -36.55 11.35
CA GLU A 242 -5.22 -37.76 11.55
C GLU A 242 -4.59 -37.81 12.96
N ASN A 243 -4.06 -36.67 13.45
CA ASN A 243 -3.50 -36.56 14.79
C ASN A 243 -4.56 -36.78 15.88
N ILE A 244 -5.74 -36.15 15.75
CA ILE A 244 -6.87 -36.31 16.66
C ILE A 244 -7.36 -37.77 16.66
N ARG A 245 -7.42 -38.41 15.49
CA ARG A 245 -7.78 -39.83 15.36
C ARG A 245 -6.81 -40.72 16.12
N THR A 246 -5.52 -40.44 16.01
CA THR A 246 -4.47 -41.21 16.68
C THR A 246 -4.54 -41.03 18.19
N PHE A 247 -4.89 -39.84 18.67
CA PHE A 247 -5.02 -39.54 20.10
C PHE A 247 -6.31 -40.10 20.73
N PHE A 248 -7.47 -39.90 20.10
CA PHE A 248 -8.78 -40.27 20.65
C PHE A 248 -9.35 -41.59 20.12
N GLY A 249 -8.77 -42.19 19.08
CA GLY A 249 -9.29 -43.39 18.40
C GLY A 249 -10.38 -43.11 17.36
N PHE A 250 -10.92 -41.90 17.29
CA PHE A 250 -11.92 -41.45 16.31
C PHE A 250 -11.82 -39.94 16.06
N VAL A 251 -12.49 -39.44 15.02
CA VAL A 251 -12.62 -38.00 14.73
C VAL A 251 -14.06 -37.72 14.35
N ALA A 252 -14.65 -36.70 14.96
CA ALA A 252 -15.92 -36.16 14.52
C ALA A 252 -15.68 -35.21 13.33
N LEU A 253 -16.01 -35.66 12.12
CA LEU A 253 -15.91 -34.88 10.89
C LEU A 253 -17.31 -34.62 10.31
N GLU A 254 -17.50 -33.44 9.73
CA GLU A 254 -18.69 -33.15 8.92
C GLU A 254 -18.67 -33.96 7.61
N GLU A 255 -19.83 -34.18 6.98
CA GLU A 255 -19.94 -34.96 5.72
C GLU A 255 -19.04 -34.42 4.60
N GLN A 256 -18.91 -33.10 4.47
CA GLN A 256 -18.01 -32.48 3.49
C GLN A 256 -16.53 -32.78 3.78
N GLU A 257 -16.15 -32.87 5.06
CA GLU A 257 -14.78 -33.14 5.47
C GLU A 257 -14.42 -34.62 5.30
N LYS A 258 -15.39 -35.53 5.47
CA LYS A 258 -15.20 -36.95 5.14
C LYS A 258 -14.90 -37.15 3.65
N GLY A 259 -15.60 -36.42 2.78
CA GLY A 259 -15.32 -36.41 1.34
C GLY A 259 -13.92 -35.93 1.02
N LEU A 260 -13.46 -34.85 1.68
CA LEU A 260 -12.11 -34.31 1.53
C LEU A 260 -11.03 -35.31 1.99
N VAL A 261 -11.21 -35.93 3.16
CA VAL A 261 -10.27 -36.93 3.69
C VAL A 261 -10.15 -38.13 2.74
N THR A 262 -11.28 -38.59 2.19
CA THR A 262 -11.31 -39.73 1.25
C THR A 262 -10.65 -39.36 -0.08
N SER A 263 -10.95 -38.18 -0.63
CA SER A 263 -10.36 -37.70 -1.89
C SER A 263 -8.86 -37.43 -1.80
N CYS A 264 -8.31 -37.23 -0.60
CA CYS A 264 -6.91 -36.90 -0.37
C CYS A 264 -6.14 -38.03 0.35
N GLN A 265 -6.68 -39.26 0.35
CA GLN A 265 -5.95 -40.45 0.80
C GLN A 265 -4.68 -40.64 -0.06
N GLY A 266 -3.51 -40.43 0.54
CA GLY A 266 -2.22 -40.47 -0.15
C GLY A 266 -1.53 -39.10 -0.30
N ALA A 267 -2.10 -38.03 0.27
CA ALA A 267 -1.39 -36.76 0.38
C ALA A 267 -0.08 -36.93 1.17
N ARG A 268 0.97 -36.18 0.78
CA ARG A 268 2.26 -36.16 1.49
C ARG A 268 2.04 -35.87 2.97
N GLN A 269 2.53 -36.76 3.85
CA GLN A 269 2.31 -36.64 5.30
C GLN A 269 3.24 -35.63 5.99
N ALA A 270 4.41 -35.40 5.42
CA ALA A 270 5.39 -34.46 5.95
C ALA A 270 6.01 -33.65 4.79
N ILE A 271 6.03 -32.34 4.96
CA ILE A 271 6.77 -31.41 4.09
C ILE A 271 7.91 -30.88 4.94
N SER A 272 9.14 -31.06 4.48
CA SER A 272 10.31 -30.64 5.23
C SER A 272 10.41 -29.11 5.31
N ASN A 273 11.06 -28.59 6.36
CA ASN A 273 11.33 -27.14 6.46
C ASN A 273 12.19 -26.63 5.28
N MET A 274 13.04 -27.49 4.71
CA MET A 274 13.85 -27.15 3.54
C MET A 274 12.99 -26.90 2.30
N GLU A 275 11.97 -27.71 2.05
CA GLU A 275 11.02 -27.51 0.94
C GLU A 275 10.22 -26.21 1.13
N TRP A 276 9.77 -25.92 2.36
CA TRP A 276 9.12 -24.64 2.68
C TRP A 276 10.01 -23.43 2.38
N ASN A 277 11.29 -23.51 2.74
CA ASN A 277 12.26 -22.45 2.47
C ASN A 277 12.53 -22.29 0.96
N GLN A 278 12.45 -23.35 0.16
CA GLN A 278 12.67 -23.29 -1.28
C GLN A 278 11.58 -22.53 -2.03
N ILE A 279 10.32 -22.71 -1.63
CA ILE A 279 9.17 -22.04 -2.25
C ILE A 279 8.93 -20.62 -1.69
N THR A 280 9.57 -20.27 -0.58
CA THR A 280 9.43 -18.97 0.10
C THR A 280 10.50 -17.96 -0.36
N GLY A 281 10.11 -16.69 -0.43
CA GLY A 281 10.99 -15.55 -0.69
C GLY A 281 10.73 -14.85 -2.02
N VAL A 282 11.51 -13.79 -2.26
CA VAL A 282 11.42 -12.96 -3.47
C VAL A 282 11.65 -13.80 -4.72
N TYR A 283 10.81 -13.63 -5.74
CA TYR A 283 11.03 -14.26 -7.04
C TYR A 283 11.33 -13.21 -8.12
N LEU A 284 12.52 -13.30 -8.70
CA LEU A 284 12.90 -12.56 -9.90
C LEU A 284 12.65 -13.45 -11.11
N TYR A 285 12.09 -12.90 -12.18
CA TYR A 285 11.79 -13.64 -13.39
C TYR A 285 13.05 -14.36 -13.92
N ARG A 286 12.89 -15.64 -14.25
CA ARG A 286 13.93 -16.49 -14.83
C ARG A 286 13.31 -17.41 -15.87
N GLU A 287 14.14 -17.83 -16.80
CA GLU A 287 13.81 -18.84 -17.81
C GLU A 287 14.70 -20.06 -17.60
N ASN A 288 14.16 -21.24 -17.84
CA ASN A 288 14.91 -22.49 -17.89
C ASN A 288 14.77 -23.05 -19.31
N GLU A 289 15.86 -23.13 -20.06
CA GLU A 289 15.87 -23.64 -21.45
C GLU A 289 14.83 -22.94 -22.36
N GLY A 290 14.63 -21.63 -22.17
CA GLY A 290 13.64 -20.83 -22.91
C GLY A 290 12.20 -20.94 -22.40
N ILE A 291 11.95 -21.74 -21.36
CA ILE A 291 10.63 -21.85 -20.70
C ILE A 291 10.57 -20.89 -19.51
N PRO A 292 9.56 -19.99 -19.45
CA PRO A 292 9.41 -19.05 -18.35
C PRO A 292 9.02 -19.75 -17.04
N LEU A 293 9.72 -19.41 -15.97
CA LEU A 293 9.37 -19.81 -14.61
C LEU A 293 8.68 -18.63 -13.92
N TYR A 294 7.48 -18.83 -13.39
CA TYR A 294 6.62 -17.75 -12.89
C TYR A 294 6.63 -17.56 -11.37
N SER A 295 7.17 -18.50 -10.61
CA SER A 295 7.25 -18.43 -9.15
C SER A 295 8.35 -19.35 -8.62
N ARG A 296 8.68 -19.24 -7.32
CA ARG A 296 9.57 -20.21 -6.67
C ARG A 296 8.96 -21.60 -6.57
N LEU A 297 7.64 -21.69 -6.40
CA LEU A 297 6.94 -22.97 -6.39
C LEU A 297 6.97 -23.63 -7.78
N ASN A 298 6.76 -22.86 -8.85
CA ASN A 298 6.92 -23.31 -10.22
C ASN A 298 8.34 -23.79 -10.49
N LYS A 299 9.34 -23.00 -10.08
CA LYS A 299 10.75 -23.39 -10.13
C LYS A 299 10.98 -24.72 -9.42
N TRP A 300 10.57 -24.83 -8.15
CA TRP A 300 10.71 -26.05 -7.35
C TRP A 300 10.05 -27.27 -8.01
N ALA A 301 8.83 -27.12 -8.52
CA ALA A 301 8.10 -28.20 -9.17
C ALA A 301 8.84 -28.70 -10.42
N ASN A 302 9.31 -27.79 -11.28
CA ASN A 302 10.05 -28.17 -12.49
C ASN A 302 11.39 -28.86 -12.17
N PHE A 303 12.13 -28.41 -11.16
CA PHE A 303 13.38 -29.07 -10.75
C PHE A 303 13.16 -30.43 -10.08
N THR A 304 12.08 -30.57 -9.31
CA THR A 304 11.74 -31.84 -8.63
C THR A 304 11.28 -32.89 -9.64
N ILE A 305 10.52 -32.50 -10.67
CA ILE A 305 10.05 -33.41 -11.73
C ILE A 305 11.22 -33.77 -12.68
N GLY A 306 12.16 -32.85 -12.90
CA GLY A 306 13.34 -33.06 -13.76
C GLY A 306 14.48 -33.86 -13.14
N ASN A 307 14.35 -34.37 -11.90
CA ASN A 307 15.35 -35.18 -11.19
C ASN A 307 16.72 -34.50 -10.96
N ASN A 308 16.78 -33.16 -10.94
CA ASN A 308 18.01 -32.37 -10.76
C ASN A 308 18.16 -31.90 -9.30
N THR A 309 18.33 -32.83 -8.36
CA THR A 309 18.47 -32.55 -6.91
C THR A 309 19.74 -31.75 -6.56
N GLU A 310 20.84 -31.92 -7.30
CA GLU A 310 22.10 -31.20 -7.07
C GLU A 310 21.99 -29.68 -7.29
N ALA A 311 21.18 -29.25 -8.26
CA ALA A 311 20.93 -27.83 -8.54
C ALA A 311 20.12 -27.14 -7.41
N ILE A 312 19.36 -27.91 -6.64
CA ILE A 312 18.52 -27.43 -5.55
C ILE A 312 19.37 -27.16 -4.30
N GLU A 313 20.36 -28.02 -4.00
CA GLU A 313 21.30 -27.82 -2.89
C GLU A 313 22.25 -26.65 -3.13
N MET A 314 22.78 -26.50 -4.35
CA MET A 314 23.60 -25.34 -4.72
C MET A 314 22.82 -24.00 -4.62
N ASP A 315 21.49 -24.00 -4.82
CA ASP A 315 20.68 -22.79 -4.67
C ASP A 315 20.46 -22.37 -3.20
N MET A 316 20.65 -23.29 -2.24
CA MET A 316 20.51 -23.02 -0.80
C MET A 316 21.84 -22.79 -0.08
N LEU A 317 22.95 -23.33 -0.59
CA LEU A 317 24.28 -23.20 0.01
C LEU A 317 25.10 -21.99 -0.50
N GLY A 318 24.67 -21.35 -1.59
CA GLY A 318 25.30 -20.15 -2.18
C GLY A 318 24.78 -18.82 -1.63
#